data_AF-A0A946BU63-F1
#
_entry.id   AF-A0A946BU63-F1
#
_cell.length_a   1.000
_cell.length_b   1.000
_cell.length_c   1.000
_cell.angle_alpha   90.00
_cell.angle_beta   90.00
_cell.angle_gamma   90.00
#
_symmetry.space_group_name_H-M   'P 1'
#
loop_
_entity.id
_entity.type
_entity.pdbx_description
1 polymer ?
#
loop_
_entity_poly.entity_id
_entity_poly.type
_entity_poly.pdbx_seq_one_letter_code
_entity_poly.pdbx_strand_id
1 'polypeptide(L)'
;MSQILKLSDRIQFLPVVHGSGSFAREVRHQLLSNSCDCLAIALPPEFQPTVEQGINHLPAISLSCQEQSNGAMNYVPIDPSQPFIMGLRIAMQEGISRHFIDWSTESYEKRSVDFPDSFSLSKLYYEKYISTLLLTLKRPEDKTLHFWRARW
;
A
#
# COMPACT_ATOMS: atom_id res chain seq x y z
N MET A 1 -8.79 -19.16 0.02
CA MET A 1 -7.82 -18.09 -0.36
C MET A 1 -6.89 -18.65 -1.43
N SER A 2 -6.59 -17.86 -2.46
CA SER A 2 -5.66 -18.26 -3.52
C SER A 2 -4.23 -18.41 -2.98
N GLN A 3 -3.50 -19.44 -3.41
CA GLN A 3 -2.09 -19.63 -3.06
C GLN A 3 -1.15 -18.62 -3.74
N ILE A 4 -1.61 -17.94 -4.79
CA ILE A 4 -0.74 -17.18 -5.70
C ILE A 4 -0.07 -15.96 -5.06
N LEU A 5 -0.62 -15.43 -3.97
CA LEU A 5 -0.08 -14.25 -3.26
C LEU A 5 0.56 -14.62 -1.93
N LYS A 6 0.71 -15.91 -1.62
CA LYS A 6 1.40 -16.36 -0.41
C LYS A 6 2.89 -16.50 -0.68
N LEU A 7 3.70 -15.86 0.15
CA LEU A 7 5.14 -16.12 0.22
C LEU A 7 5.43 -17.38 1.04
N SER A 8 4.63 -17.60 2.09
CA SER A 8 4.68 -18.79 2.96
C SER A 8 3.32 -18.97 3.65
N ASP A 9 3.21 -19.97 4.52
CA ASP A 9 2.02 -20.14 5.36
C ASP A 9 1.76 -18.96 6.31
N ARG A 10 2.79 -18.14 6.57
CA ARG A 10 2.74 -17.01 7.52
C ARG A 10 2.72 -15.64 6.86
N ILE A 11 2.99 -15.55 5.57
CA ILE A 11 3.13 -14.27 4.88
C ILE A 11 2.33 -14.30 3.59
N GLN A 12 1.38 -13.37 3.48
CA GLN A 12 0.61 -13.13 2.28
C GLN A 12 0.76 -11.68 1.84
N PHE A 13 0.98 -11.49 0.55
CA PHE A 13 1.01 -10.18 -0.08
C PHE A 13 -0.40 -9.73 -0.44
N LEU A 14 -0.64 -8.43 -0.28
CA LEU A 14 -1.80 -7.74 -0.86
C LEU A 14 -1.29 -6.61 -1.76
N PRO A 15 -0.85 -6.90 -3.00
CA PRO A 15 -0.47 -5.85 -3.95
C PRO A 15 -1.65 -4.93 -4.25
N VAL A 16 -1.39 -3.63 -4.34
CA VAL A 16 -2.42 -2.62 -4.61
C VAL A 16 -1.97 -1.60 -5.64
N VAL A 17 -2.95 -1.01 -6.33
CA VAL A 17 -2.74 0.23 -7.09
C VAL A 17 -3.19 1.40 -6.21
N HIS A 18 -2.30 2.38 -6.01
CA HIS A 18 -2.59 3.57 -5.20
C HIS A 18 -3.73 4.41 -5.80
N GLY A 19 -4.44 5.14 -4.95
CA GLY A 19 -5.54 6.04 -5.35
C GLY A 19 -6.74 5.30 -5.94
N SER A 20 -6.92 4.01 -5.62
CA SER A 20 -8.00 3.19 -6.17
C SER A 20 -8.98 2.73 -5.10
N GLY A 21 -10.20 3.29 -5.14
CA GLY A 21 -11.30 2.84 -4.30
C GLY A 21 -11.69 1.37 -4.51
N SER A 22 -11.50 0.84 -5.72
CA SER A 22 -11.70 -0.59 -6.02
C SER A 22 -10.73 -1.46 -5.23
N PHE A 23 -9.46 -1.06 -5.16
CA PHE A 23 -8.47 -1.75 -4.33
C PHE A 23 -8.67 -1.51 -2.84
N ALA A 24 -9.11 -0.33 -2.42
CA ALA A 24 -9.45 -0.09 -1.02
C ALA A 24 -10.57 -1.04 -0.55
N ARG A 25 -11.61 -1.23 -1.37
CA ARG A 25 -12.67 -2.21 -1.11
C ARG A 25 -12.12 -3.63 -1.00
N GLU A 26 -11.20 -4.01 -1.89
CA GLU A 26 -10.60 -5.34 -1.86
C GLU A 26 -9.72 -5.56 -0.63
N VAL A 27 -8.88 -4.59 -0.26
CA VAL A 27 -8.08 -4.65 0.98
C VAL A 27 -8.99 -4.80 2.20
N ARG A 28 -10.07 -4.02 2.29
CA ARG A 28 -11.06 -4.18 3.37
C ARG A 28 -11.64 -5.59 3.39
N HIS A 29 -12.07 -6.11 2.23
CA HIS A 29 -12.61 -7.45 2.13
C HIS A 29 -11.60 -8.51 2.60
N GLN A 30 -10.36 -8.45 2.12
CA GLN A 30 -9.33 -9.41 2.50
C GLN A 30 -8.98 -9.37 3.99
N LEU A 31 -8.90 -8.19 4.61
CA LEU A 31 -8.60 -8.07 6.04
C LEU A 31 -9.77 -8.50 6.94
N LEU A 32 -11.02 -8.29 6.52
CA LEU A 32 -12.20 -8.68 7.31
C LEU A 32 -12.60 -10.15 7.10
N SER A 33 -12.30 -10.72 5.93
CA SER A 33 -12.66 -12.11 5.61
C SER A 33 -11.62 -13.12 6.07
N ASN A 34 -10.42 -12.69 6.44
CA ASN A 34 -9.33 -13.56 6.81
C ASN A 34 -8.65 -13.06 8.08
N SER A 35 -8.33 -13.96 8.99
CA SER A 35 -7.59 -13.60 10.20
C SER A 35 -6.14 -13.27 9.84
N CYS A 36 -5.67 -12.11 10.29
CA CYS A 36 -4.25 -11.80 10.40
C CYS A 36 -3.95 -11.19 11.75
N ASP A 37 -2.77 -11.51 12.26
CA ASP A 37 -2.22 -11.05 13.52
C ASP A 37 -1.39 -9.77 13.34
N CYS A 38 -1.01 -9.46 12.09
CA CYS A 38 -0.20 -8.31 11.75
C CYS A 38 -0.48 -7.81 10.31
N LEU A 39 -0.48 -6.49 10.14
CA LEU A 39 -0.45 -5.80 8.86
C LEU A 39 0.89 -5.08 8.72
N ALA A 40 1.72 -5.54 7.78
CA ALA A 40 2.93 -4.83 7.36
C ALA A 40 2.62 -3.95 6.14
N ILE A 41 2.97 -2.66 6.21
CA ILE A 41 2.71 -1.68 5.16
C ILE A 41 4.01 -1.13 4.58
N ALA A 42 4.03 -0.96 3.25
CA ALA A 42 5.11 -0.32 2.53
C ALA A 42 5.03 1.21 2.67
N LEU A 43 5.17 1.69 3.92
CA LEU A 43 5.41 3.08 4.28
C LEU A 43 6.52 3.15 5.33
N PRO A 44 7.36 4.19 5.32
CA PRO A 44 8.44 4.32 6.30
C PRO A 44 7.91 4.56 7.73
N PRO A 45 8.58 4.03 8.78
CA PRO A 45 8.15 4.13 10.18
C PRO A 45 7.83 5.55 10.66
N GLU A 46 8.58 6.53 10.18
CA GLU A 46 8.44 7.93 10.54
C GLU A 46 7.09 8.56 10.13
N PHE A 47 6.35 7.93 9.21
CA PHE A 47 5.00 8.34 8.83
C PHE A 47 3.92 7.80 9.76
N GLN A 48 4.21 6.81 10.61
CA GLN A 48 3.19 6.14 11.41
C GLN A 48 2.35 7.09 12.28
N PRO A 49 2.94 7.97 13.11
CA PRO A 49 2.16 8.78 14.05
C PRO A 49 1.18 9.72 13.33
N THR A 50 1.65 10.38 12.27
CA THR A 50 0.89 11.38 11.50
C THR A 50 -0.12 10.72 10.56
N VAL A 51 0.18 9.56 9.99
CA VAL A 51 -0.78 8.78 9.19
C VAL A 51 -1.91 8.25 10.06
N GLU A 52 -1.60 7.63 11.21
CA GLU A 52 -2.64 7.13 12.14
C GLU A 52 -3.48 8.29 12.69
N GLN A 53 -2.88 9.45 12.98
CA GLN A 53 -3.62 10.66 13.33
C GLN A 53 -4.57 11.08 12.20
N GLY A 54 -4.10 11.18 10.96
CA GLY A 54 -4.95 11.57 9.83
C GLY A 54 -6.08 10.57 9.55
N ILE A 55 -5.86 9.27 9.77
CA ILE A 55 -6.92 8.25 9.68
C ILE A 55 -8.08 8.56 10.63
N ASN A 56 -7.79 9.02 11.85
CA ASN A 56 -8.83 9.40 12.82
C ASN A 56 -9.64 10.64 12.39
N HIS A 57 -9.15 11.43 11.42
CA HIS A 57 -9.84 12.62 10.90
C HIS A 57 -10.70 12.30 9.67
N LEU A 58 -10.64 11.07 9.14
CA LEU A 58 -11.47 10.67 8.01
C LEU A 58 -12.97 10.86 8.35
N PRO A 59 -13.79 11.37 7.41
CA PRO A 59 -13.54 11.45 5.97
C PRO A 59 -12.82 12.72 5.48
N ALA A 60 -12.41 13.63 6.38
CA ALA A 60 -11.63 14.79 5.95
C ALA A 60 -10.26 14.34 5.42
N ILE A 61 -9.99 14.64 4.15
CA ILE A 61 -8.72 14.28 3.49
C ILE A 61 -7.61 15.13 4.11
N SER A 62 -6.49 14.48 4.41
CA SER A 62 -5.31 15.13 4.98
C SER A 62 -4.03 14.61 4.33
N LEU A 63 -2.91 15.24 4.65
CA LEU A 63 -1.57 14.83 4.21
C LEU A 63 -0.70 14.63 5.44
N SER A 64 0.04 13.52 5.48
CA SER A 64 1.19 13.42 6.37
C SER A 64 2.41 13.93 5.62
N CYS A 65 3.06 14.98 6.13
CA CYS A 65 4.14 15.68 5.46
C CYS A 65 5.45 15.57 6.24
N GLN A 66 6.57 15.45 5.52
CA GLN A 66 7.93 15.52 6.05
C GLN A 66 8.77 16.45 5.19
N GLU A 67 9.45 17.37 5.85
CA GLU A 67 10.36 18.31 5.20
C GLU A 67 11.72 17.65 4.93
N GLN A 68 12.22 17.85 3.72
CA GLN A 68 13.54 17.42 3.30
C GLN A 68 14.58 18.52 3.55
N SER A 69 15.86 18.13 3.59
CA SER A 69 17.00 19.05 3.76
C SER A 69 17.08 20.16 2.71
N ASN A 70 16.52 19.94 1.52
CA ASN A 70 16.48 20.91 0.42
C ASN A 70 15.20 21.78 0.40
N GLY A 71 14.33 21.69 1.42
CA GLY A 71 13.06 22.40 1.51
C GLY A 71 11.90 21.79 0.72
N ALA A 72 12.09 20.65 0.05
CA ALA A 72 11.00 19.89 -0.56
C ALA A 72 10.22 19.10 0.51
N MET A 73 9.00 18.68 0.17
CA MET A 73 8.14 17.90 1.07
C MET A 73 7.91 16.49 0.53
N ASN A 74 8.23 15.47 1.31
CA ASN A 74 7.69 14.13 1.13
C ASN A 74 6.33 14.07 1.80
N TYR A 75 5.33 13.49 1.13
CA TYR A 75 4.01 13.39 1.71
C TYR A 75 3.30 12.10 1.35
N VAL A 76 2.45 11.65 2.29
CA VAL A 76 1.54 10.53 2.12
C VAL A 76 0.11 11.08 2.15
N PRO A 77 -0.64 10.97 1.03
CA PRO A 77 -2.06 11.29 1.02
C PRO A 77 -2.87 10.37 1.93
N ILE A 78 -3.73 10.96 2.76
CA ILE A 78 -4.64 10.26 3.66
C ILE A 78 -6.05 10.50 3.16
N ASP A 79 -6.54 9.58 2.34
CA ASP A 79 -7.86 9.62 1.74
C ASP A 79 -8.52 8.23 1.81
N PRO A 80 -9.88 8.14 1.81
CA PRO A 80 -10.57 6.87 1.98
C PRO A 80 -10.48 5.92 0.77
N SER A 81 -10.04 6.42 -0.39
CA SER A 81 -9.84 5.61 -1.60
C SER A 81 -8.43 5.00 -1.69
N GLN A 82 -7.50 5.43 -0.82
CA GLN A 82 -6.16 4.88 -0.79
C GLN A 82 -6.14 3.51 -0.08
N PRO A 83 -5.74 2.41 -0.75
CA PRO A 83 -5.85 1.07 -0.18
C PRO A 83 -5.03 0.85 1.09
N PHE A 84 -3.86 1.49 1.18
CA PHE A 84 -3.01 1.48 2.38
C PHE A 84 -3.68 2.17 3.58
N ILE A 85 -4.34 3.29 3.34
CA ILE A 85 -5.09 4.03 4.37
C ILE A 85 -6.31 3.20 4.82
N MET A 86 -7.00 2.55 3.89
CA MET A 86 -8.06 1.60 4.22
C MET A 86 -7.55 0.44 5.06
N GLY A 87 -6.42 -0.18 4.67
CA GLY A 87 -5.82 -1.29 5.40
C GLY A 87 -5.45 -0.91 6.84
N LEU A 88 -4.76 0.23 7.00
CA LEU A 88 -4.43 0.76 8.32
C LEU A 88 -5.67 1.08 9.15
N ARG A 89 -6.70 1.70 8.56
CA ARG A 89 -7.96 1.98 9.25
C ARG A 89 -8.63 0.71 9.78
N ILE A 90 -8.72 -0.35 8.96
CA ILE A 90 -9.27 -1.64 9.39
C ILE A 90 -8.40 -2.23 10.50
N ALA A 91 -7.08 -2.23 10.33
CA ALA A 91 -6.18 -2.78 11.35
C ALA A 91 -6.28 -2.03 12.69
N MET A 92 -6.47 -0.71 12.68
CA MET A 92 -6.72 0.08 13.89
C MET A 92 -8.06 -0.28 14.55
N GLN A 93 -9.11 -0.49 13.74
CA GLN A 93 -10.46 -0.82 14.23
C GLN A 93 -10.55 -2.25 14.82
N GLU A 94 -9.88 -3.20 14.18
CA GLU A 94 -9.88 -4.62 14.58
C GLU A 94 -8.76 -4.95 15.59
N GLY A 95 -7.93 -3.97 15.98
CA GLY A 95 -6.82 -4.19 16.92
C GLY A 95 -5.66 -5.02 16.35
N ILE A 96 -5.55 -5.15 15.03
CA ILE A 96 -4.47 -5.86 14.34
C ILE A 96 -3.18 -5.05 14.44
N SER A 97 -2.04 -5.67 14.79
CA SER A 97 -0.75 -4.97 14.87
C SER A 97 -0.37 -4.36 13.52
N ARG A 98 0.17 -3.15 13.52
CA ARG A 98 0.54 -2.40 12.30
C ARG A 98 2.03 -2.14 12.32
N HIS A 99 2.72 -2.54 11.26
CA HIS A 99 4.16 -2.33 11.12
C HIS A 99 4.45 -1.60 9.82
N PHE A 100 5.08 -0.43 9.94
CA PHE A 100 5.55 0.37 8.82
C PHE A 100 6.95 -0.12 8.49
N ILE A 101 7.11 -0.79 7.35
CA ILE A 101 8.30 -1.59 7.06
C ILE A 101 9.09 -1.08 5.86
N ASP A 102 8.83 0.13 5.38
CA ASP A 102 9.50 0.63 4.17
C ASP A 102 10.75 1.45 4.48
N TRP A 103 11.62 1.57 3.49
CA TRP A 103 12.85 2.33 3.58
C TRP A 103 12.59 3.82 3.40
N SER A 104 12.99 4.62 4.39
CA SER A 104 13.08 6.08 4.30
C SER A 104 14.05 6.53 3.20
N THR A 105 13.62 7.51 2.39
CA THR A 105 14.47 8.13 1.36
C THR A 105 14.33 9.64 1.44
N GLU A 106 15.44 10.35 1.28
CA GLU A 106 15.41 11.81 1.21
C GLU A 106 14.59 12.25 0.00
N SER A 107 14.87 11.71 -1.19
CA SER A 107 14.13 12.01 -2.42
C SER A 107 13.46 10.75 -2.95
N TYR A 108 12.12 10.75 -3.04
CA TYR A 108 11.37 9.63 -3.60
C TYR A 108 11.36 9.68 -5.14
N GLU A 109 11.96 8.68 -5.77
CA GLU A 109 11.89 8.47 -7.22
C GLU A 109 10.46 8.06 -7.61
N LYS A 110 9.79 8.87 -8.43
CA LYS A 110 8.43 8.58 -8.89
C LYS A 110 8.47 7.59 -10.05
N ARG A 111 7.63 6.57 -9.98
CA ARG A 111 7.40 5.63 -11.08
C ARG A 111 6.05 5.90 -11.74
N SER A 112 6.04 6.10 -13.05
CA SER A 112 4.82 6.08 -13.85
C SER A 112 4.63 4.69 -14.46
N VAL A 113 3.48 4.08 -14.20
CA VAL A 113 3.09 2.80 -14.78
C VAL A 113 1.62 2.89 -15.15
N ASP A 114 1.31 2.52 -16.39
CA ASP A 114 -0.07 2.38 -16.83
C ASP A 114 -0.63 1.05 -16.31
N PHE A 115 -1.63 1.14 -15.45
CA PHE A 115 -2.37 -0.01 -14.96
C PHE A 115 -3.72 -0.12 -15.70
N PRO A 116 -4.23 -1.34 -15.94
CA PRO A 116 -5.58 -1.53 -16.43
C PRO A 116 -6.60 -0.93 -15.44
N ASP A 117 -7.79 -0.58 -15.93
CA ASP A 117 -8.82 0.03 -15.09
C ASP A 117 -9.16 -0.83 -13.88
N SER A 118 -8.91 -0.29 -12.68
CA SER A 118 -9.18 -0.94 -11.41
C SER A 118 -10.67 -1.20 -11.16
N PHE A 119 -11.59 -0.52 -11.88
CA PHE A 119 -13.02 -0.82 -11.83
C PHE A 119 -13.34 -2.25 -12.29
N SER A 120 -12.46 -2.88 -13.07
CA SER A 120 -12.62 -4.28 -13.48
C SER A 120 -12.66 -5.27 -12.29
N LEU A 121 -12.14 -4.90 -11.11
CA LEU A 121 -12.30 -5.64 -9.85
C LEU A 121 -13.77 -5.75 -9.38
N SER A 122 -14.71 -5.05 -10.02
CA SER A 122 -16.15 -5.26 -9.82
C SER A 122 -16.67 -6.57 -10.44
N LYS A 123 -15.93 -7.13 -11.41
CA LYS A 123 -16.34 -8.30 -12.20
C LYS A 123 -15.27 -9.41 -12.26
N LEU A 124 -14.04 -9.09 -11.89
CA LEU A 124 -12.90 -10.01 -11.91
C LEU A 124 -12.44 -10.32 -10.48
N TYR A 125 -11.96 -11.55 -10.29
CA TYR A 125 -11.25 -11.93 -9.08
C TYR A 125 -9.97 -11.11 -8.93
N TYR A 126 -9.73 -10.63 -7.71
CA TYR A 126 -8.54 -9.86 -7.34
C TYR A 126 -7.24 -10.54 -7.77
N GLU A 127 -7.11 -11.83 -7.48
CA GLU A 127 -5.88 -12.58 -7.78
C GLU A 127 -5.65 -12.72 -9.29
N LYS A 128 -6.72 -12.83 -10.08
CA LYS A 128 -6.63 -12.85 -11.55
C LYS A 128 -6.17 -11.49 -12.09
N TYR A 129 -6.70 -10.40 -11.55
CA TYR A 129 -6.28 -9.05 -11.93
C TYR A 129 -4.79 -8.85 -11.62
N ILE A 130 -4.36 -9.11 -10.37
CA ILE A 130 -2.95 -8.96 -9.96
C ILE A 130 -2.01 -9.84 -10.77
N SER A 131 -2.35 -11.11 -10.98
CA SER A 131 -1.49 -12.05 -11.72
C SER A 131 -1.29 -11.61 -13.17
N THR A 132 -2.27 -10.93 -13.77
CA THR A 132 -2.15 -10.38 -15.12
C THR A 132 -1.20 -9.18 -15.17
N LEU A 133 -1.15 -8.36 -14.12
CA LEU A 133 -0.20 -7.24 -14.04
C LEU A 133 1.25 -7.71 -14.06
N LEU A 134 1.56 -8.87 -13.49
CA LEU A 134 2.92 -9.43 -13.49
C LEU A 134 3.48 -9.65 -14.90
N LEU A 135 2.61 -9.80 -15.91
CA LEU A 135 3.02 -9.95 -17.30
C LEU A 135 3.52 -8.66 -17.95
N THR A 136 3.12 -7.50 -17.43
CA THR A 136 3.44 -6.18 -18.01
C THR A 136 4.38 -5.35 -17.15
N LEU A 137 4.54 -5.70 -15.87
CA LEU A 137 5.43 -5.00 -14.96
C LEU A 137 6.90 -5.19 -15.36
N LYS A 138 7.54 -4.08 -15.73
CA LYS A 138 8.99 -4.04 -15.99
C LYS A 138 9.76 -4.19 -14.68
N ARG A 139 10.87 -4.92 -14.72
CA ARG A 139 11.84 -4.92 -13.60
C ARG A 139 12.43 -3.50 -13.44
N PRO A 140 12.73 -3.08 -12.20
CA PRO A 140 13.50 -1.86 -11.98
C PRO A 140 14.83 -1.91 -12.74
N GLU A 141 15.27 -0.77 -13.24
CA GLU A 141 16.60 -0.65 -13.87
C GLU A 141 17.69 -0.79 -12.80
N ASP A 142 18.80 -1.43 -13.15
CA ASP A 142 19.88 -1.71 -12.21
C ASP A 142 20.41 -0.42 -11.57
N LYS A 143 20.66 -0.48 -10.26
CA LYS A 143 21.19 0.63 -9.44
C LYS A 143 20.28 1.86 -9.30
N THR A 144 19.03 1.82 -9.77
CA THR A 144 18.01 2.84 -9.43
C THR A 144 17.54 2.74 -7.98
N LEU A 145 16.86 3.77 -7.45
CA LEU A 145 16.28 3.70 -6.10
C LEU A 145 15.29 2.52 -6.01
N HIS A 146 14.49 2.31 -7.06
CA HIS A 146 13.55 1.20 -7.15
C HIS A 146 14.23 -0.18 -7.13
N PHE A 147 15.42 -0.31 -7.73
CA PHE A 147 16.21 -1.54 -7.64
C PHE A 147 16.65 -1.84 -6.21
N TRP A 148 17.20 -0.85 -5.53
CA TRP A 148 17.69 -1.03 -4.16
C TRP A 148 16.56 -1.31 -3.18
N ARG A 149 15.41 -0.65 -3.34
CA ARG A 149 14.21 -0.89 -2.52
C ARG A 149 13.62 -2.28 -2.70
N ALA A 150 13.77 -2.89 -3.87
CA ALA A 150 13.33 -4.26 -4.11
C ALA A 150 14.30 -5.33 -3.56
N ARG A 151 15.51 -4.93 -3.15
CA ARG A 151 16.58 -5.80 -2.64
C ARG A 151 16.78 -5.72 -1.13
N TRP A 152 16.30 -4.64 -0.53
CA TRP A 152 16.29 -4.40 0.91
C TRP A 152 15.26 -5.30 1.59
#